data_AF-A0A352Z5J1-F1
#
_entry.id   AF-A0A352Z5J1-F1
#
_cell.length_a   1.000
_cell.length_b   1.000
_cell.length_c   1.000
_cell.angle_alpha   90.00
_cell.angle_beta   90.00
_cell.angle_gamma   90.00
#
_symmetry.space_group_name_H-M   'P 1'
#
loop_
_entity.id
_entity.type
_entity.pdbx_description
1 polymer ?
#
loop_
_entity_poly.entity_id
_entity_poly.type
_entity_poly.pdbx_seq_one_letter_code
_entity_poly.pdbx_strand_id
1 'polypeptide(L)'
;MKYVYEINGKRWILKPLVIGQIKQLTHAIGHLKIPGNIDIPELVSLLAEELPGVFAIILTPEGMRLKDKDINALSEEFEEAVNIETAIQIVEDFFDLNPIASVLERLTGAIVKIQSQAIQSSMSSSVFSQEETSQKETKSNGDIPSENAKNMSSTEDGM
;
A
#
# COMPACT_ATOMS: atom_id res chain seq x y z
N MET A 1 -30.01 1.73 4.30
CA MET A 1 -30.17 2.75 5.37
C MET A 1 -29.15 3.87 5.15
N LYS A 2 -29.39 5.06 5.69
CA LYS A 2 -28.47 6.20 5.67
C LYS A 2 -28.09 6.48 7.12
N TYR A 3 -26.83 6.25 7.50
CA TYR A 3 -26.34 6.62 8.83
C TYR A 3 -25.91 8.08 8.80
N VAL A 4 -26.31 8.83 9.83
CA VAL A 4 -26.11 10.27 9.92
C VAL A 4 -25.57 10.59 11.31
N TYR A 5 -24.53 11.42 11.36
CA TYR A 5 -23.87 11.84 12.58
C TYR A 5 -23.83 13.36 12.65
N GLU A 6 -23.79 13.87 13.88
CA GLU A 6 -23.50 15.27 14.15
C GLU A 6 -22.13 15.36 14.84
N ILE A 7 -21.16 15.94 14.14
CA ILE A 7 -19.77 16.05 14.60
C ILE A 7 -19.41 17.53 14.47
N ASN A 8 -19.02 18.18 15.57
CA ASN A 8 -18.78 19.63 15.63
C ASN A 8 -19.93 20.49 15.05
N GLY A 9 -21.18 20.10 15.29
CA GLY A 9 -22.36 20.81 14.78
C GLY A 9 -22.56 20.71 13.26
N LYS A 10 -21.75 19.92 12.55
CA LYS A 10 -21.92 19.60 11.13
C LYS A 10 -22.58 18.24 10.99
N ARG A 11 -23.46 18.10 10.01
CA ARG A 11 -24.06 16.82 9.65
C ARG A 11 -23.19 16.05 8.68
N TRP A 12 -22.90 14.81 9.04
CA TRP A 12 -22.09 13.87 8.29
C TRP A 12 -22.93 12.66 7.91
N ILE A 13 -22.66 12.14 6.72
CA ILE A 13 -23.41 11.02 6.16
C ILE A 13 -22.43 9.91 5.80
N LEU A 14 -22.71 8.71 6.28
CA LEU A 14 -22.07 7.49 5.82
C LEU A 14 -22.86 6.90 4.65
N LYS A 15 -22.14 6.56 3.57
CA LYS A 15 -22.71 6.02 2.33
C LYS A 15 -21.99 4.73 1.94
N PRO A 16 -22.62 3.86 1.13
CA PRO A 16 -21.93 2.71 0.56
C PRO A 16 -20.68 3.14 -0.19
N LEU A 17 -19.60 2.36 -0.06
CA LEU A 17 -18.32 2.66 -0.67
C LEU A 17 -18.39 2.66 -2.19
N VAL A 18 -17.70 3.64 -2.79
CA VAL A 18 -17.39 3.65 -4.23
C VAL A 18 -15.94 3.23 -4.48
N ILE A 19 -15.63 2.79 -5.71
CA ILE A 19 -14.29 2.30 -6.10
C ILE A 19 -13.17 3.26 -5.72
N GLY A 20 -13.37 4.57 -5.89
CA GLY A 20 -12.37 5.57 -5.51
C GLY A 20 -12.05 5.58 -4.02
N GLN A 21 -13.06 5.41 -3.16
CA GLN A 21 -12.87 5.32 -1.71
C GLN A 21 -12.20 4.01 -1.32
N ILE A 22 -12.52 2.90 -2.00
CA ILE A 22 -11.84 1.60 -1.76
C ILE A 22 -10.32 1.76 -1.98
N LYS A 23 -9.91 2.40 -3.09
CA LYS A 23 -8.49 2.67 -3.35
C LYS A 23 -7.85 3.51 -2.25
N GLN A 24 -8.52 4.56 -1.79
CA GLN A 24 -8.03 5.43 -0.72
C GLN A 24 -7.89 4.66 0.61
N LEU A 25 -8.90 3.86 0.98
CA LEU A 25 -8.86 3.02 2.17
C LEU A 25 -7.70 2.02 2.11
N THR A 26 -7.54 1.29 1.00
CA THR A 26 -6.41 0.35 0.86
C THR A 26 -5.05 1.01 0.98
N HIS A 27 -4.94 2.30 0.62
CA HIS A 27 -3.71 3.05 0.81
C HIS A 27 -3.53 3.49 2.27
N ALA A 28 -4.59 3.96 2.91
CA ALA A 28 -4.58 4.42 4.30
C ALA A 28 -4.26 3.27 5.28
N ILE A 29 -4.93 2.12 5.16
CA ILE A 29 -4.83 1.02 6.13
C ILE A 29 -4.06 -0.21 5.59
N GLY A 30 -3.58 -0.18 4.34
CA GLY A 30 -2.97 -1.36 3.70
C GLY A 30 -1.64 -1.81 4.28
N HIS A 31 -1.01 -0.98 5.10
CA HIS A 31 0.23 -1.32 5.80
C HIS A 31 -0.03 -2.06 7.13
N LEU A 32 -1.29 -2.09 7.59
CA LEU A 32 -1.67 -2.70 8.85
C LEU A 32 -1.99 -4.18 8.67
N LYS A 33 -1.58 -4.97 9.67
CA LYS A 33 -1.92 -6.40 9.75
C LYS A 33 -3.11 -6.56 10.69
N ILE A 34 -4.29 -6.64 10.10
CA ILE A 34 -5.53 -6.85 10.85
C ILE A 34 -5.65 -8.35 11.18
N PRO A 35 -5.71 -8.75 12.46
CA PRO A 35 -5.99 -10.13 12.85
C PRO A 35 -7.40 -10.54 12.41
N GLY A 36 -7.58 -11.78 11.95
CA GLY A 36 -8.88 -12.26 11.45
C GLY A 36 -9.97 -12.47 12.52
N ASN A 37 -9.66 -12.25 13.80
CA ASN A 37 -10.55 -12.48 14.94
C ASN A 37 -10.64 -11.28 15.89
N ILE A 38 -10.38 -10.08 15.38
CA ILE A 38 -10.44 -8.82 16.14
C ILE A 38 -11.89 -8.36 16.34
N ASP A 39 -12.22 -7.84 17.51
CA ASP A 39 -13.50 -7.17 17.73
C ASP A 39 -13.46 -5.68 17.32
N ILE A 40 -14.61 -4.99 17.32
CA ILE A 40 -14.67 -3.59 16.85
C ILE A 40 -13.88 -2.64 17.77
N PRO A 41 -14.00 -2.70 19.12
CA PRO A 41 -13.18 -1.87 20.01
C PRO A 41 -11.67 -2.08 19.84
N GLU A 42 -11.22 -3.33 19.68
CA GLU A 42 -9.83 -3.65 19.40
C GLU A 42 -9.40 -3.12 18.03
N LEU A 43 -10.27 -3.23 17.01
CA LEU A 43 -10.00 -2.69 15.68
C LEU A 43 -9.87 -1.17 15.69
N VAL A 44 -10.75 -0.48 16.40
CA VAL A 44 -10.68 0.98 16.61
C VAL A 44 -9.38 1.36 17.29
N SER A 45 -8.96 0.59 18.30
CA SER A 45 -7.69 0.81 19.00
C SER A 45 -6.48 0.55 18.10
N LEU A 46 -6.55 -0.47 17.23
CA LEU A 46 -5.52 -0.79 16.25
C LEU A 46 -5.39 0.29 15.16
N LEU A 47 -6.51 0.91 14.79
CA LEU A 47 -6.59 1.95 13.75
C LEU A 47 -6.48 3.37 14.31
N ALA A 48 -6.15 3.55 15.59
CA ALA A 48 -6.31 4.84 16.27
C ALA A 48 -5.63 6.01 15.54
N GLU A 49 -4.46 5.78 14.93
CA GLU A 49 -3.71 6.81 14.18
C GLU A 49 -4.31 7.07 12.79
N GLU A 50 -4.92 6.06 12.17
CA GLU A 50 -5.45 6.10 10.81
C GLU A 50 -6.95 6.46 10.77
N LEU A 51 -7.66 6.32 11.90
CA LEU A 51 -9.10 6.52 12.03
C LEU A 51 -9.56 7.89 11.52
N PRO A 52 -8.90 9.02 11.86
CA PRO A 52 -9.30 10.31 11.33
C PRO A 52 -9.25 10.35 9.80
N GLY A 53 -8.22 9.76 9.20
CA GLY A 53 -8.09 9.65 7.74
C GLY A 53 -9.14 8.71 7.12
N VAL A 54 -9.44 7.60 7.78
CA VAL A 54 -10.50 6.66 7.38
C VAL A 54 -11.87 7.35 7.42
N PHE A 55 -12.18 8.08 8.49
CA PHE A 55 -13.41 8.87 8.62
C PHE A 55 -13.49 9.96 7.55
N ALA A 56 -12.38 10.65 7.30
CA ALA A 56 -12.24 11.60 6.20
C ALA A 56 -12.48 10.96 4.84
N ILE A 57 -12.33 9.65 4.67
CA ILE A 57 -12.69 8.95 3.42
C ILE A 57 -14.17 8.56 3.41
N ILE A 58 -14.69 7.91 4.46
CA ILE A 58 -16.01 7.26 4.47
C ILE A 58 -17.18 8.21 4.78
N LEU A 59 -16.96 9.22 5.65
CA LEU A 59 -17.99 10.19 6.02
C LEU A 59 -17.99 11.36 5.04
N THR A 60 -19.16 11.74 4.57
CA THR A 60 -19.32 12.89 3.65
C THR A 60 -20.19 13.95 4.31
N PRO A 61 -19.75 15.22 4.37
CA PRO A 61 -20.60 16.30 4.84
C PRO A 61 -21.90 16.34 4.03
N GLU A 62 -23.02 16.64 4.70
CA GLU A 62 -24.30 16.75 4.00
C GLU A 62 -24.24 17.84 2.91
N GLY A 63 -24.64 17.48 1.69
CA GLY A 63 -24.59 18.36 0.52
C GLY A 63 -23.24 18.42 -0.22
N MET A 64 -22.17 17.86 0.32
CA MET A 64 -20.85 17.81 -0.34
C MET A 64 -20.74 16.61 -1.29
N ARG A 65 -20.07 16.78 -2.43
CA ARG A 65 -19.74 15.66 -3.33
C ARG A 65 -18.41 15.04 -2.93
N LEU A 66 -18.28 13.73 -3.12
CA LEU A 66 -17.06 12.98 -2.76
C LEU A 66 -15.78 13.55 -3.37
N LYS A 67 -15.85 14.05 -4.60
CA LYS A 67 -14.70 14.62 -5.33
C LYS A 67 -14.21 15.97 -4.81
N ASP A 68 -15.04 16.67 -4.03
CA ASP A 68 -14.76 18.02 -3.54
C ASP A 68 -14.20 17.97 -2.11
N LYS A 69 -14.02 16.77 -1.54
CA LYS A 69 -13.49 16.57 -0.20
C LYS A 69 -11.98 16.78 -0.18
N ASP A 70 -11.54 17.61 0.75
CA ASP A 70 -10.14 17.65 1.19
C ASP A 70 -9.94 16.64 2.31
N ILE A 71 -9.37 15.49 1.98
CA ILE A 71 -9.22 14.39 2.94
C ILE A 71 -8.29 14.77 4.10
N ASN A 72 -7.26 15.58 3.84
CA ASN A 72 -6.29 15.96 4.88
C ASN A 72 -6.92 16.92 5.88
N ALA A 73 -7.56 17.98 5.38
CA ALA A 73 -8.23 18.95 6.26
C ALA A 73 -9.36 18.31 7.08
N LEU A 74 -10.11 17.37 6.49
CA LEU A 74 -11.16 16.66 7.22
C LEU A 74 -10.58 15.65 8.24
N SER A 75 -9.42 15.06 7.96
CA SER A 75 -8.74 14.17 8.90
C SER A 75 -8.34 14.92 10.16
N GLU A 76 -7.73 16.09 10.02
CA GLU A 76 -7.37 16.97 11.16
C GLU A 76 -8.63 17.35 11.96
N GLU A 77 -9.73 17.70 11.28
CA GLU A 77 -11.00 17.99 11.96
C GLU A 77 -11.51 16.79 12.77
N PHE A 78 -11.39 15.57 12.25
CA PHE A 78 -11.87 14.39 12.95
C PHE A 78 -11.01 13.97 14.14
N GLU A 79 -9.70 14.21 14.08
CA GLU A 79 -8.77 13.92 15.17
C GLU A 79 -9.15 14.66 16.46
N GLU A 80 -9.61 15.91 16.34
CA GLU A 80 -10.04 16.72 17.48
C GLU A 80 -11.52 16.53 17.86
N ALA A 81 -12.37 16.15 16.91
CA ALA A 81 -13.82 16.17 17.07
C ALA A 81 -14.44 14.84 17.48
N VAL A 82 -13.84 13.72 17.08
CA VAL A 82 -14.46 12.40 17.22
C VAL A 82 -13.98 11.76 18.51
N ASN A 83 -14.91 11.54 19.44
CA ASN A 83 -14.64 10.74 20.62
C ASN A 83 -14.68 9.24 20.32
N ILE A 84 -14.11 8.44 21.22
CA ILE A 84 -13.99 6.99 21.06
C ILE A 84 -15.35 6.27 20.88
N GLU A 85 -16.39 6.72 21.59
CA GLU A 85 -17.74 6.12 21.49
C GLU A 85 -18.32 6.32 20.09
N THR A 86 -18.18 7.53 19.54
CA THR A 86 -18.63 7.86 18.19
C THR A 86 -17.80 7.13 17.14
N ALA A 87 -16.48 7.00 17.37
CA ALA A 87 -15.60 6.26 16.49
C ALA A 87 -16.03 4.79 16.37
N ILE A 88 -16.28 4.12 17.50
CA ILE A 88 -16.80 2.74 17.54
C ILE A 88 -18.10 2.65 16.74
N GLN A 89 -19.06 3.52 17.01
CA GLN A 89 -20.36 3.51 16.33
C GLN A 89 -20.22 3.69 14.81
N ILE A 90 -19.39 4.62 14.34
CA ILE A 90 -19.15 4.83 12.91
C ILE A 90 -18.56 3.58 12.25
N VAL A 91 -17.63 2.90 12.93
CA VAL A 91 -17.01 1.68 12.43
C VAL A 91 -18.00 0.53 12.37
N GLU A 92 -18.83 0.33 13.39
CA GLU A 92 -19.91 -0.67 13.39
C GLU A 92 -20.87 -0.43 12.21
N ASP A 93 -21.39 0.79 12.09
CA ASP A 93 -22.32 1.18 11.04
C ASP A 93 -21.67 1.07 9.64
N PHE A 94 -20.36 1.27 9.53
CA PHE A 94 -19.61 1.08 8.29
C PHE A 94 -19.61 -0.38 7.84
N PHE A 95 -19.37 -1.31 8.75
CA PHE A 95 -19.38 -2.74 8.44
C PHE A 95 -20.80 -3.27 8.16
N ASP A 96 -21.81 -2.74 8.86
CA ASP A 96 -23.22 -3.02 8.56
C ASP A 96 -23.62 -2.54 7.16
N LEU A 97 -23.18 -1.34 6.77
CA LEU A 97 -23.51 -0.76 5.47
C LEU A 97 -22.73 -1.39 4.31
N ASN A 98 -21.52 -1.86 4.59
CA ASN A 98 -20.60 -2.41 3.59
C ASN A 98 -20.23 -3.85 3.94
N PRO A 99 -21.01 -4.85 3.47
CA PRO A 99 -20.64 -6.28 3.55
C PRO A 99 -19.31 -6.64 2.85
N ILE A 100 -18.65 -5.64 2.26
CA ILE A 100 -17.38 -5.65 1.55
C ILE A 100 -16.20 -6.00 2.46
N ALA A 101 -16.33 -6.10 3.80
CA ALA A 101 -15.27 -6.64 4.66
C ALA A 101 -14.70 -7.98 4.13
N SER A 102 -15.61 -8.87 3.68
CA SER A 102 -15.24 -10.12 3.01
C SER A 102 -14.54 -9.91 1.66
N VAL A 103 -14.87 -8.85 0.92
CA VAL A 103 -14.25 -8.52 -0.38
C VAL A 103 -12.90 -7.85 -0.20
N LEU A 104 -12.74 -6.96 0.78
CA LEU A 104 -11.47 -6.34 1.14
C LEU A 104 -10.49 -7.39 1.64
N GLU A 105 -10.89 -8.29 2.56
CA GLU A 105 -10.07 -9.46 2.96
C GLU A 105 -9.66 -10.34 1.77
N ARG A 106 -10.59 -10.60 0.83
CA ARG A 106 -10.26 -11.36 -0.39
C ARG A 106 -9.29 -10.60 -1.29
N LEU A 107 -9.37 -9.28 -1.36
CA LEU A 107 -8.51 -8.44 -2.20
C LEU A 107 -7.11 -8.29 -1.58
N THR A 108 -7.00 -7.94 -0.30
CA THR A 108 -5.71 -7.90 0.42
C THR A 108 -5.07 -9.29 0.48
N GLY A 109 -5.85 -10.34 0.75
CA GLY A 109 -5.37 -11.72 0.67
C GLY A 109 -4.83 -12.10 -0.71
N ALA A 110 -5.50 -11.68 -1.79
CA ALA A 110 -5.01 -11.90 -3.16
C ALA A 110 -3.73 -11.11 -3.46
N ILE A 111 -3.61 -9.86 -2.99
CA ILE A 111 -2.43 -9.02 -3.17
C ILE A 111 -1.23 -9.58 -2.40
N VAL A 112 -1.42 -9.99 -1.13
CA VAL A 112 -0.38 -10.64 -0.32
C VAL A 112 0.10 -11.93 -0.99
N LYS A 113 -0.82 -12.72 -1.54
CA LYS A 113 -0.49 -13.95 -2.28
C LYS A 113 0.34 -13.67 -3.54
N ILE A 114 0.02 -12.62 -4.30
CA ILE A 114 0.80 -12.20 -5.48
C ILE A 114 2.19 -11.71 -5.08
N GLN A 115 2.31 -10.87 -4.06
CA GLN A 115 3.62 -10.41 -3.58
C GLN A 115 4.49 -11.57 -3.07
N SER A 116 3.89 -12.51 -2.34
CA SER A 116 4.59 -13.70 -1.84
C SER A 116 5.06 -14.61 -2.99
N GLN A 117 4.27 -14.74 -4.06
CA GLN A 117 4.65 -15.51 -5.25
C GLN A 117 5.77 -14.84 -6.04
N ALA A 118 5.76 -13.50 -6.16
CA ALA A 118 6.81 -12.75 -6.84
C ALA A 118 8.19 -12.92 -6.17
N ILE A 119 8.22 -12.97 -4.83
CA ILE A 119 9.44 -13.21 -4.04
C ILE A 119 9.94 -14.66 -4.20
N GLN A 120 9.05 -15.65 -4.30
CA GLN A 120 9.44 -17.04 -4.54
C GLN A 120 9.95 -17.27 -5.98
N SER A 121 9.39 -16.57 -6.97
CA SER A 121 9.90 -16.63 -8.35
C SER A 121 11.28 -15.99 -8.54
N SER A 122 11.70 -15.07 -7.66
CA SER A 122 13.06 -14.51 -7.72
C SER A 122 14.12 -15.37 -7.01
N MET A 123 13.73 -16.33 -6.17
CA MET A 123 14.66 -17.27 -5.53
C MET A 123 14.84 -18.60 -6.29
N SER A 124 14.04 -18.86 -7.32
CA SER A 124 14.07 -20.12 -8.09
C SER A 124 14.82 -20.03 -9.43
N SER A 125 15.45 -18.90 -9.77
CA SER A 125 16.28 -18.79 -10.98
C SER A 125 17.70 -19.36 -10.84
N SER A 126 18.01 -20.03 -9.72
CA SER A 126 19.25 -20.78 -9.58
C SER A 126 18.92 -22.26 -9.58
N VAL A 127 19.22 -22.91 -10.71
CA VAL A 127 19.39 -24.35 -10.95
C VAL A 127 18.53 -24.79 -12.14
N PHE A 128 19.18 -24.97 -13.29
CA PHE A 128 19.09 -26.15 -14.17
C PHE A 128 20.18 -25.99 -15.25
N SER A 129 21.36 -26.59 -15.03
CA SER A 129 21.85 -27.82 -15.69
C SER A 129 22.64 -27.50 -16.98
N GLN A 130 23.80 -28.09 -17.29
CA GLN A 130 24.13 -29.51 -17.26
C GLN A 130 25.66 -29.71 -17.35
N GLU A 131 26.15 -30.72 -16.63
CA GLU A 131 27.48 -31.30 -16.73
C GLU A 131 27.51 -32.26 -17.93
N GLU A 132 28.50 -32.15 -18.85
CA GLU A 132 29.14 -33.32 -19.50
C GLU A 132 30.30 -32.97 -20.47
N THR A 133 31.37 -33.79 -20.36
CA THR A 133 32.38 -34.20 -21.36
C THR A 133 33.57 -33.31 -21.74
N SER A 134 34.70 -33.59 -21.06
CA SER A 134 35.97 -34.07 -21.63
C SER A 134 36.24 -33.87 -23.14
N GLN A 135 37.18 -32.97 -23.48
CA GLN A 135 38.16 -33.25 -24.53
C GLN A 135 39.48 -32.51 -24.30
N LYS A 136 40.55 -33.31 -24.20
CA LYS A 136 41.95 -32.93 -24.11
C LYS A 136 42.46 -32.70 -25.53
N GLU A 137 42.86 -31.48 -25.89
CA GLU A 137 43.73 -31.23 -27.03
C GLU A 137 44.79 -30.17 -26.73
N THR A 138 45.90 -30.30 -27.45
CA THR A 138 47.25 -29.85 -27.10
C THR A 138 47.75 -28.89 -28.17
N LYS A 139 48.52 -27.86 -27.76
CA LYS A 139 49.55 -27.11 -28.55
C LYS A 139 49.09 -26.32 -29.80
N SER A 140 49.52 -25.05 -29.87
CA SER A 140 50.66 -24.60 -30.72
C SER A 140 50.51 -23.15 -31.22
N ASN A 141 51.58 -22.36 -30.98
CA ASN A 141 52.18 -21.26 -31.74
C ASN A 141 51.34 -20.15 -32.40
N GLY A 142 51.76 -18.90 -32.15
CA GLY A 142 51.56 -17.77 -33.05
C GLY A 142 52.04 -16.44 -32.45
N ASP A 143 53.13 -15.92 -33.01
CA ASP A 143 53.90 -14.73 -32.63
C ASP A 143 53.14 -13.38 -32.66
N ILE A 144 53.72 -12.43 -31.94
CA ILE A 144 53.47 -10.97 -31.78
C ILE A 144 53.86 -10.20 -33.10
N PRO A 145 53.92 -8.85 -33.25
CA PRO A 145 53.55 -7.67 -32.43
C PRO A 145 52.99 -6.42 -33.19
N SER A 146 52.93 -5.30 -32.46
CA SER A 146 53.04 -3.90 -32.93
C SER A 146 51.74 -3.21 -33.40
N GLU A 147 51.47 -1.92 -33.19
CA GLU A 147 52.31 -0.78 -32.79
C GLU A 147 51.43 0.41 -32.35
N ASN A 148 51.94 1.18 -31.38
CA ASN A 148 51.92 2.64 -31.23
C ASN A 148 50.66 3.54 -31.29
N ALA A 149 50.71 4.48 -30.33
CA ALA A 149 50.35 5.91 -30.39
C ALA A 149 48.83 6.23 -30.39
N LYS A 150 48.31 7.25 -29.70
CA LYS A 150 48.83 8.50 -29.10
C LYS A 150 47.72 8.94 -28.10
N ASN A 151 48.04 9.23 -26.85
CA ASN A 151 48.30 10.58 -26.33
C ASN A 151 47.18 11.60 -26.60
N MET A 152 46.47 12.05 -25.55
CA MET A 152 46.27 13.47 -25.29
C MET A 152 45.96 13.73 -23.81
N SER A 153 46.88 14.46 -23.20
CA SER A 153 46.81 15.14 -21.92
C SER A 153 45.90 16.36 -21.98
N SER A 154 45.14 16.60 -20.92
CA SER A 154 44.90 17.94 -20.36
C SER A 154 44.32 17.77 -18.95
N THR A 155 45.06 18.12 -17.88
CA THR A 155 45.12 19.48 -17.25
C THR A 155 43.82 19.74 -16.47
N GLU A 156 43.75 20.12 -15.20
CA GLU A 156 44.63 20.45 -14.07
C GLU A 156 43.68 20.43 -12.86
N ASP A 157 44.12 19.99 -11.68
CA ASP A 157 43.43 20.27 -10.43
C ASP A 157 44.48 20.31 -9.31
N GLY A 158 44.57 21.43 -8.60
CA GLY A 158 45.48 21.54 -7.45
C GLY A 158 45.97 22.96 -7.13
N MET A 159 45.38 23.50 -6.06
CA MET A 159 45.90 24.60 -5.23
C MET A 159 47.36 24.45 -4.83
#